data_AF-A0AAV0M2F3-F1
#
_entry.id   AF-A0AAV0M2F3-F1
#
_cell.length_a   1.000
_cell.length_b   1.000
_cell.length_c   1.000
_cell.angle_alpha   90.00
_cell.angle_beta   90.00
_cell.angle_gamma   90.00
#
_symmetry.space_group_name_H-M   'P 1'
#
loop_
_entity.id
_entity.type
_entity.pdbx_description
1 polymer ?
#
loop_
_entity_poly.entity_id
_entity_poly.type
_entity_poly.pdbx_seq_one_letter_code
_entity_poly.pdbx_strand_id
1 'polypeptide(L)'
;MEFVYGLLCSPSFSLFLITYHSQALTTIDPIRAREDPVIVKNLPHYRAKKALEAEVMKLDPPPRPEKWGELDLPLNSSSWTEEDLKKPEKFYEMTVLLNAQREMADKMLDAQWEAKWRQEKLNQMLEEKVQPYLKDADNGILSQPIVVQPQKQHIERKRRKRWWIF
;
A
#
# COMPACT_ATOMS: atom_id res chain seq x y z
N MET A 1 10.51 -7.86 -49.53
CA MET A 1 10.82 -7.42 -48.16
C MET A 1 9.50 -7.24 -47.41
N GLU A 2 8.84 -8.34 -47.05
CA GLU A 2 7.56 -8.30 -46.33
C GLU A 2 7.65 -9.23 -45.12
N PHE A 3 8.28 -8.78 -44.03
CA PHE A 3 8.39 -9.61 -42.82
C PHE A 3 8.45 -8.80 -41.51
N VAL A 4 7.95 -7.57 -41.47
CA VAL A 4 8.10 -6.73 -40.24
C VAL A 4 6.78 -6.29 -39.60
N TYR A 5 5.64 -6.32 -40.29
CA TYR A 5 4.39 -5.77 -39.75
C TYR A 5 3.42 -6.81 -39.13
N GLY A 6 3.84 -8.07 -38.98
CA GLY A 6 2.98 -9.16 -38.46
C GLY A 6 3.03 -9.40 -36.95
N LEU A 7 3.95 -8.78 -36.20
CA LEU A 7 4.21 -9.13 -34.80
C LEU A 7 3.52 -8.24 -33.75
N LEU A 8 2.89 -7.13 -34.17
CA LEU A 8 2.23 -6.20 -33.23
C LEU A 8 0.82 -6.63 -32.82
N CYS A 9 0.24 -7.66 -33.45
CA CYS A 9 -1.11 -8.15 -33.15
C CYS A 9 -1.09 -9.63 -32.74
N SER A 10 -0.12 -10.02 -31.92
CA SER A 10 -0.12 -11.33 -31.27
C SER A 10 -0.46 -11.15 -29.78
N PRO A 11 -1.45 -11.86 -29.22
CA PRO A 11 -1.80 -11.73 -27.79
C PRO A 11 -0.60 -11.96 -26.87
N SER A 12 0.40 -12.70 -27.34
CA SER A 12 1.68 -12.93 -26.66
C SER A 12 2.53 -11.66 -26.50
N PHE A 13 2.49 -10.71 -27.44
CA PHE A 13 3.29 -9.47 -27.38
C PHE A 13 2.67 -8.44 -26.42
N SER A 14 1.33 -8.38 -26.38
CA SER A 14 0.58 -7.56 -25.42
C SER A 14 0.76 -8.06 -23.98
N LEU A 15 0.76 -9.38 -23.77
CA LEU A 15 1.02 -9.96 -22.45
C LEU A 15 2.46 -9.70 -21.99
N PHE A 16 3.43 -9.74 -22.92
CA PHE A 16 4.84 -9.46 -22.62
C PHE A 16 5.07 -8.03 -22.12
N LEU A 17 4.43 -7.04 -22.76
CA LEU A 17 4.47 -5.63 -22.35
C LEU A 17 3.86 -5.39 -20.97
N ILE A 18 2.73 -6.05 -20.64
CA ILE A 18 2.08 -5.93 -19.34
C ILE A 18 2.96 -6.55 -18.23
N THR A 19 3.56 -7.71 -18.48
CA THR A 19 4.48 -8.34 -17.53
C THR A 19 5.77 -7.54 -17.34
N TYR A 20 6.30 -6.94 -18.39
CA TYR A 20 7.50 -6.11 -18.29
C TYR A 20 7.23 -4.83 -17.51
N HIS A 21 6.08 -4.19 -17.75
CA HIS A 21 5.69 -2.96 -17.04
C HIS A 21 5.46 -3.20 -15.54
N SER A 22 4.75 -4.27 -15.18
CA SER A 22 4.53 -4.63 -13.77
C SER A 22 5.83 -4.98 -13.05
N GLN A 23 6.75 -5.69 -13.70
CA GLN A 23 8.08 -5.98 -13.15
C GLN A 23 8.92 -4.70 -12.98
N ALA A 24 8.90 -3.78 -13.96
CA ALA A 24 9.60 -2.51 -13.87
C ALA A 24 9.05 -1.61 -12.74
N LEU A 25 7.74 -1.59 -12.52
CA LEU A 25 7.16 -0.85 -11.40
C LEU A 25 7.60 -1.39 -10.04
N THR A 26 7.68 -2.72 -9.89
CA THR A 26 8.15 -3.33 -8.63
C THR A 26 9.62 -3.06 -8.31
N THR A 27 10.46 -2.82 -9.33
CA THR A 27 11.88 -2.52 -9.14
C THR A 27 12.14 -1.02 -8.95
N ILE A 28 11.33 -0.15 -9.55
CA ILE A 28 11.47 1.32 -9.43
C ILE A 28 10.91 1.80 -8.08
N ASP A 29 9.69 1.38 -7.72
CA ASP A 29 9.04 1.75 -6.47
C ASP A 29 8.19 0.58 -5.93
N PRO A 30 8.78 -0.25 -5.05
CA PRO A 30 8.10 -1.41 -4.51
C PRO A 30 6.93 -1.03 -3.60
N ILE A 31 6.92 0.18 -3.02
CA ILE A 31 5.85 0.64 -2.12
C ILE A 31 4.62 0.97 -2.96
N ARG A 32 4.80 1.80 -4.00
CA ARG A 32 3.72 2.14 -4.93
C ARG A 32 3.19 0.92 -5.67
N ALA A 33 4.07 0.00 -6.07
CA ALA A 33 3.65 -1.24 -6.73
C ALA A 33 2.77 -2.13 -5.85
N ARG A 34 2.97 -2.12 -4.52
CA ARG A 34 2.11 -2.84 -3.57
C ARG A 34 0.74 -2.21 -3.37
N GLU A 35 0.61 -0.93 -3.70
CA GLU A 35 -0.65 -0.19 -3.60
C GLU A 35 -1.41 -0.11 -4.92
N ASP A 36 -0.84 -0.59 -6.03
CA ASP A 36 -1.49 -0.58 -7.33
C ASP A 36 -2.42 -1.80 -7.48
N PRO A 37 -3.74 -1.61 -7.66
CA PRO A 37 -4.68 -2.73 -7.84
C PRO A 37 -4.33 -3.64 -9.03
N VAL A 38 -3.64 -3.13 -10.05
CA VAL A 38 -3.23 -3.92 -11.22
C VAL A 38 -2.14 -4.93 -10.88
N ILE A 39 -1.29 -4.61 -9.90
CA ILE A 39 -0.15 -5.43 -9.48
C ILE A 39 -0.51 -6.32 -8.29
N VAL A 40 -1.50 -5.91 -7.48
CA VAL A 40 -1.92 -6.64 -6.29
C VAL A 40 -2.60 -7.97 -6.64
N LYS A 41 -2.05 -9.06 -6.10
CA LYS A 41 -2.55 -10.43 -6.32
C LYS A 41 -3.97 -10.68 -5.77
N ASN A 42 -4.45 -9.87 -4.82
CA ASN A 42 -5.76 -10.02 -4.18
C ASN A 42 -6.55 -8.69 -4.17
N LEU A 43 -7.35 -8.47 -5.22
CA LEU A 43 -8.18 -7.28 -5.40
C LEU A 43 -9.24 -7.08 -4.29
N PRO A 44 -10.01 -8.10 -3.85
CA PRO A 44 -10.97 -7.95 -2.75
C PRO A 44 -10.32 -7.48 -1.44
N HIS A 45 -9.18 -8.06 -1.07
CA HIS A 45 -8.44 -7.67 0.13
C HIS A 45 -7.98 -6.21 0.04
N TYR A 46 -7.44 -5.80 -1.11
CA TYR A 46 -7.02 -4.42 -1.35
C TYR A 46 -8.17 -3.42 -1.18
N ARG A 47 -9.34 -3.72 -1.74
CA ARG A 47 -10.55 -2.87 -1.61
C ARG A 47 -11.01 -2.78 -0.17
N ALA A 48 -11.04 -3.91 0.56
CA ALA A 48 -11.40 -3.93 1.97
C ALA A 48 -10.42 -3.09 2.80
N LYS A 49 -9.11 -3.26 2.59
CA LYS A 49 -8.08 -2.45 3.27
C LYS A 49 -8.28 -0.96 3.01
N LYS A 50 -8.48 -0.54 1.75
CA LYS A 50 -8.72 0.88 1.39
C LYS A 50 -10.01 1.43 2.00
N ALA A 51 -11.06 0.61 2.12
CA ALA A 51 -12.29 1.02 2.82
C ALA A 51 -12.04 1.24 4.32
N LEU A 52 -11.25 0.38 4.96
CA LEU A 52 -10.83 0.56 6.36
C LEU A 52 -9.94 1.78 6.54
N GLU A 53 -9.00 2.05 5.61
CA GLU A 53 -8.19 3.28 5.60
C GLU A 53 -9.10 4.52 5.63
N ALA A 54 -10.13 4.56 4.78
CA ALA A 54 -11.07 5.67 4.73
C ALA A 54 -11.94 5.79 6.01
N GLU A 55 -12.18 4.70 6.72
CA GLU A 55 -12.87 4.71 8.01
C GLU A 55 -11.97 5.23 9.13
N VAL A 56 -10.71 4.75 9.19
CA VAL A 56 -9.72 5.22 10.16
C VAL A 56 -9.43 6.71 9.99
N MET A 57 -9.40 7.21 8.76
CA MET A 57 -9.19 8.65 8.49
C MET A 57 -10.34 9.54 9.00
N LYS A 58 -11.52 8.97 9.28
CA LYS A 58 -12.64 9.70 9.90
C LYS A 58 -12.59 9.71 11.42
N LEU A 59 -11.71 8.89 12.02
CA LEU A 59 -11.55 8.84 13.46
C LEU A 59 -10.61 9.96 13.91
N ASP A 60 -11.01 10.65 14.98
CA ASP A 60 -10.16 11.64 15.61
C ASP A 60 -9.00 10.94 16.35
N PRO A 61 -7.74 11.30 16.06
CA PRO A 61 -6.60 10.70 16.73
C PRO A 61 -6.52 11.17 18.19
N PRO A 62 -6.09 10.30 19.12
CA PRO A 62 -5.88 10.69 20.50
C PRO A 62 -4.68 11.64 20.62
N PRO A 63 -4.64 12.49 21.65
CA PRO A 63 -3.49 13.35 21.91
C PRO A 63 -2.22 12.52 22.11
N ARG A 64 -1.09 13.10 21.70
CA ARG A 64 0.23 12.49 21.82
C ARG A 64 0.59 12.28 23.31
N PRO A 65 1.15 11.12 23.69
CA PRO A 65 1.70 10.92 25.03
C PRO A 65 2.90 11.84 25.30
N GLU A 66 3.03 12.38 26.53
CA GLU A 66 4.10 13.33 26.89
C GLU A 66 5.53 12.81 26.65
N LYS A 67 5.75 11.49 26.79
CA LYS A 67 7.06 10.85 26.61
C LYS A 67 7.25 10.24 25.21
N TRP A 68 6.49 10.72 24.21
CA TRP A 68 6.53 10.16 22.87
C TRP A 68 7.55 10.85 21.97
N GLY A 69 8.65 10.14 21.73
CA GLY A 69 9.72 10.55 20.83
C GLY A 69 10.56 11.68 21.42
N GLU A 70 11.86 11.64 21.15
CA GLU A 70 12.77 12.76 21.39
C GLU A 70 13.36 13.16 20.05
N LEU A 71 13.25 14.44 19.71
CA LEU A 71 13.82 14.98 18.50
C LEU A 71 15.13 15.69 18.86
N ASP A 72 16.22 15.26 18.25
CA ASP A 72 17.49 15.96 18.37
C ASP A 72 17.41 17.29 17.59
N LEU A 73 17.58 18.39 18.32
CA LEU A 73 17.33 19.74 17.85
C LEU A 73 18.65 20.43 17.47
N PRO A 74 18.83 20.91 16.22
CA PRO A 74 20.11 21.46 15.78
C PRO A 74 20.54 22.75 16.48
N LEU A 75 19.60 23.59 16.92
CA LEU A 75 19.91 24.79 17.70
C LEU A 75 19.64 24.54 19.19
N ASN A 76 20.58 25.01 20.01
CA ASN A 76 20.45 25.02 21.47
C ASN A 76 20.86 26.41 22.01
N SER A 77 20.49 26.69 23.25
CA SER A 77 20.91 27.89 23.99
C SER A 77 22.43 28.06 24.03
N SER A 78 23.18 26.95 24.07
CA SER A 78 24.65 26.93 24.04
C SER A 78 25.27 27.32 22.69
N SER A 79 24.48 27.45 21.61
CA SER A 79 24.98 27.84 20.29
C SER A 79 25.31 29.34 20.18
N TRP A 80 25.01 30.13 21.21
CA TRP A 80 25.21 31.59 21.24
C TRP A 80 26.32 31.98 22.21
N THR A 81 27.09 33.02 21.88
CA THR A 81 28.16 33.53 22.74
C THR A 81 27.60 34.44 23.83
N GLU A 82 28.23 34.47 25.01
CA GLU A 82 27.81 35.34 26.11
C GLU A 82 27.89 36.83 25.73
N GLU A 83 28.80 37.19 24.83
CA GLU A 83 28.95 38.54 24.32
C GLU A 83 27.79 38.97 23.43
N ASP A 84 27.28 38.07 22.59
CA ASP A 84 26.14 38.35 21.73
C ASP A 84 24.84 38.47 22.52
N LEU A 85 24.69 37.68 23.60
CA LEU A 85 23.52 37.71 24.48
C LEU A 85 23.40 39.01 25.29
N LYS A 86 24.48 39.80 25.43
CA LYS A 86 24.43 41.13 26.05
C LYS A 86 23.65 42.13 25.20
N LYS A 87 23.47 41.87 23.90
CA LYS A 87 22.70 42.74 23.00
C LYS A 87 21.22 42.31 23.03
N PRO A 88 20.28 43.23 23.36
CA PRO A 88 18.87 42.88 23.50
C PRO A 88 18.26 42.35 22.19
N GLU A 89 18.71 42.86 21.04
CA GLU A 89 18.25 42.41 19.71
C GLU A 89 18.59 40.93 19.47
N LYS A 90 19.83 40.53 19.77
CA LYS A 90 20.29 39.15 19.59
C LYS A 90 19.64 38.16 20.56
N PHE A 91 19.41 38.59 21.79
CA PHE A 91 18.66 37.79 22.76
C PHE A 91 17.22 37.52 22.29
N TYR A 92 16.58 38.53 21.70
CA TYR A 92 15.23 38.39 21.14
C TYR A 92 15.24 37.45 19.93
N GLU A 93 16.18 37.62 18.99
CA GLU A 93 16.35 36.72 17.84
C GLU A 93 16.50 35.25 18.27
N MET A 94 17.40 34.97 19.22
CA MET A 94 17.60 33.63 19.76
C MET A 94 16.29 33.06 20.29
N THR A 95 15.58 33.82 21.14
CA THR A 95 14.35 33.36 21.77
C THR A 95 13.29 33.00 20.73
N VAL A 96 13.11 33.86 19.72
CA VAL A 96 12.16 33.63 18.62
C VAL A 96 12.53 32.37 17.84
N LEU A 97 13.81 32.18 17.51
CA LEU A 97 14.27 31.02 16.75
C LEU A 97 14.12 29.71 17.53
N LEU A 98 14.51 29.69 18.80
CA LEU A 98 14.35 28.51 19.66
C LEU A 98 12.88 28.15 19.86
N ASN A 99 12.01 29.16 20.03
CA ASN A 99 10.57 28.92 20.14
C ASN A 99 9.98 28.36 18.83
N ALA A 100 10.33 28.96 17.69
CA ALA A 100 9.89 28.49 16.38
C ALA A 100 10.33 27.05 16.11
N GLN A 101 11.58 26.71 16.46
CA GLN A 101 12.10 25.35 16.31
C GLN A 101 11.35 24.35 17.18
N ARG A 102 11.05 24.70 18.44
CA ARG A 102 10.24 23.85 19.33
C ARG A 102 8.84 23.64 18.78
N GLU A 103 8.18 24.70 18.32
CA GLU A 103 6.84 24.61 17.72
C GLU A 103 6.82 23.68 16.51
N MET A 104 7.85 23.76 15.65
CA MET A 104 7.99 22.85 14.50
C MET A 104 8.25 21.41 14.94
N ALA A 105 9.11 21.21 15.93
CA ALA A 105 9.41 19.89 16.48
C ALA A 105 8.17 19.23 17.08
N ASP A 106 7.38 19.99 17.85
CA ASP A 106 6.13 19.51 18.44
C ASP A 106 5.12 19.10 17.36
N LYS A 107 4.90 19.96 16.36
CA LYS A 107 4.01 19.64 15.23
C LYS A 107 4.47 18.40 14.46
N MET A 108 5.78 18.21 14.30
CA MET A 108 6.32 17.04 13.63
C MET A 108 6.11 15.77 14.45
N LEU A 109 6.34 15.83 15.77
CA LEU A 109 6.11 14.70 16.67
C LEU A 109 4.62 14.34 16.77
N ASP A 110 3.73 15.34 16.78
CA ASP A 110 2.28 15.13 16.71
C ASP A 110 1.90 14.41 15.42
N ALA A 111 2.40 14.88 14.26
CA ALA A 111 2.15 14.23 12.98
C ALA A 111 2.70 12.79 12.93
N GLN A 112 3.89 12.54 13.49
CA GLN A 112 4.46 11.20 13.59
C GLN A 112 3.61 10.27 14.46
N TRP A 113 3.15 10.77 15.61
CA TRP A 113 2.26 10.04 16.51
C TRP A 113 0.94 9.69 15.81
N GLU A 114 0.29 10.67 15.20
CA GLU A 114 -0.97 10.44 14.51
C GLU A 114 -0.83 9.42 13.36
N ALA A 115 0.24 9.52 12.57
CA ALA A 115 0.49 8.57 11.48
C ALA A 115 0.67 7.14 12.01
N LYS A 116 1.46 6.99 13.08
CA LYS A 116 1.66 5.69 13.74
C LYS A 116 0.34 5.16 14.30
N TRP A 117 -0.43 5.99 14.99
CA TRP A 117 -1.71 5.60 15.56
C TRP A 117 -2.70 5.14 14.49
N ARG A 118 -2.84 5.88 13.37
CA ARG A 118 -3.72 5.49 12.26
C ARG A 118 -3.30 4.15 11.66
N GLN A 119 -1.99 3.93 11.50
CA GLN A 119 -1.46 2.67 11.00
C GLN A 119 -1.74 1.50 11.95
N GLU A 120 -1.50 1.68 13.25
CA GLU A 120 -1.80 0.67 14.27
C GLU A 120 -3.30 0.37 14.33
N LYS A 121 -4.14 1.40 14.25
CA LYS A 121 -5.59 1.24 14.26
C LYS A 121 -6.09 0.48 13.05
N LEU A 122 -5.54 0.75 11.87
CA LEU A 122 -5.84 0.01 10.66
C LEU A 122 -5.43 -1.46 10.79
N ASN A 123 -4.24 -1.74 11.31
CA ASN A 123 -3.76 -3.11 11.49
C ASN A 123 -4.65 -3.87 12.46
N GLN A 124 -5.02 -3.25 13.59
CA GLN A 124 -5.96 -3.81 14.55
C GLN A 124 -7.31 -4.14 13.90
N MET A 125 -7.90 -3.20 13.16
CA MET A 125 -9.18 -3.43 12.46
C MET A 125 -9.07 -4.52 11.39
N LEU A 126 -7.94 -4.59 10.68
CA LEU A 126 -7.70 -5.63 9.70
C LEU A 126 -7.63 -7.01 10.36
N GLU A 127 -6.91 -7.14 11.48
CA GLU A 127 -6.86 -8.37 12.25
C GLU A 127 -8.24 -8.78 12.77
N GLU A 128 -9.00 -7.85 13.36
CA GLU A 128 -10.38 -8.11 13.82
C GLU A 128 -11.29 -8.59 12.69
N LYS A 129 -11.14 -8.05 11.48
CA LYS A 129 -11.91 -8.50 10.29
C LYS A 129 -11.42 -9.83 9.73
N VAL A 130 -10.14 -10.16 9.87
CA VAL A 130 -9.54 -11.43 9.37
C VAL A 130 -9.77 -12.59 10.33
N GLN A 131 -9.77 -12.35 11.64
CA GLN A 131 -10.02 -13.33 12.70
C GLN A 131 -11.22 -14.27 12.46
N PRO A 132 -12.43 -13.80 12.06
CA PRO A 132 -13.54 -14.70 11.76
C PRO A 132 -13.24 -15.65 10.59
N TYR A 133 -12.58 -15.17 9.52
CA TYR A 133 -12.24 -16.01 8.37
C TYR A 133 -11.22 -17.12 8.69
N LEU A 134 -10.34 -16.90 9.68
CA LEU A 134 -9.40 -17.93 10.15
C LEU A 134 -10.11 -19.01 10.98
N LYS A 135 -11.06 -18.62 11.84
CA LYS A 135 -11.86 -19.57 12.64
C LYS A 135 -12.77 -20.44 11.77
N ASP A 136 -13.26 -19.90 10.66
CA ASP A 136 -14.08 -20.65 9.70
C ASP A 136 -13.24 -21.59 8.81
N ALA A 137 -11.96 -21.28 8.59
CA ALA A 137 -11.04 -22.13 7.82
C ALA A 137 -10.67 -23.44 8.56
N ASP A 138 -10.58 -23.42 9.90
CA ASP A 138 -10.41 -24.62 10.72
C ASP A 138 -11.68 -25.49 10.77
N ASN A 139 -12.85 -24.91 10.45
CA ASN A 139 -14.11 -25.63 10.27
C ASN A 139 -14.31 -26.11 8.82
N GLY A 140 -13.27 -26.66 8.20
CA GLY A 140 -13.39 -27.69 7.17
C GLY A 140 -14.19 -27.38 5.89
N ILE A 141 -14.42 -26.12 5.50
CA ILE A 141 -15.02 -25.79 4.20
C ILE A 141 -14.21 -24.67 3.54
N LEU A 142 -12.98 -24.99 3.16
CA LEU A 142 -12.36 -24.29 2.04
C LEU A 142 -13.26 -24.51 0.82
N SER A 143 -14.12 -23.53 0.54
CA SER A 143 -14.84 -23.44 -0.71
C SER A 143 -13.81 -23.64 -1.80
N GLN A 144 -13.96 -24.75 -2.53
CA GLN A 144 -13.04 -25.19 -3.54
C GLN A 144 -12.62 -23.98 -4.38
N PRO A 145 -11.32 -23.82 -4.73
CA PRO A 145 -10.96 -22.81 -5.69
C PRO A 145 -11.88 -23.02 -6.88
N ILE A 146 -12.51 -21.95 -7.36
CA ILE A 146 -13.30 -21.99 -8.60
C ILE A 146 -12.29 -22.26 -9.71
N VAL A 147 -11.89 -23.52 -9.82
CA VAL A 147 -11.34 -24.10 -11.02
C VAL A 147 -12.50 -24.00 -11.97
N VAL A 148 -12.43 -22.99 -12.84
CA VAL A 148 -13.27 -22.89 -14.03
C VAL A 148 -13.16 -24.26 -14.69
N GLN A 149 -14.18 -25.10 -14.52
CA GLN A 149 -14.26 -26.35 -15.23
C GLN A 149 -14.18 -25.95 -16.71
N PRO A 150 -13.19 -26.45 -17.48
CA PRO A 150 -13.23 -26.23 -18.91
C PRO A 150 -14.56 -26.81 -19.38
N GLN A 151 -15.44 -25.96 -19.90
CA GLN A 151 -16.68 -26.37 -20.54
C GLN A 151 -16.34 -27.56 -21.41
N LYS A 152 -16.89 -28.73 -21.07
CA LYS A 152 -16.84 -29.92 -21.92
C LYS A 152 -17.50 -29.50 -23.23
N GLN A 153 -16.68 -29.15 -24.21
CA GLN A 153 -17.10 -29.04 -25.60
C GLN A 153 -17.59 -30.42 -26.00
N HIS A 154 -18.90 -30.58 -26.01
CA HIS A 154 -19.58 -31.74 -26.55
C HIS A 154 -19.42 -31.71 -28.08
N ILE A 155 -18.26 -32.14 -28.56
CA ILE A 155 -18.07 -32.47 -29.97
C ILE A 155 -18.69 -33.84 -30.17
N GLU A 156 -19.99 -33.83 -30.45
CA GLU A 156 -20.79 -35.00 -30.80
C GLU A 156 -20.28 -35.55 -32.15
N ARG A 157 -19.29 -36.46 -32.12
CA ARG A 157 -18.86 -37.22 -33.31
C ARG A 157 -19.95 -38.25 -33.65
N LYS A 158 -20.92 -37.84 -34.48
CA LYS A 158 -21.86 -38.77 -35.15
C LYS A 158 -21.07 -39.78 -35.98
N ARG A 159 -20.89 -40.99 -35.44
CA ARG A 159 -20.48 -42.18 -36.20
C ARG A 159 -21.56 -42.48 -37.25
N ARG A 160 -21.37 -42.00 -38.48
CA ARG A 160 -22.13 -42.47 -39.65
C ARG A 160 -21.68 -43.89 -39.97
N LYS A 161 -22.49 -44.88 -39.54
CA LYS A 161 -22.45 -46.24 -40.09
C LYS A 161 -22.78 -46.15 -41.58
N ARG A 162 -21.82 -46.43 -42.44
CA ARG A 162 -22.04 -46.49 -43.89
C ARG A 162 -22.06 -47.97 -44.29
N TRP A 163 -23.28 -48.48 -44.39
CA TRP A 163 -23.64 -49.76 -45.00
C TRP A 163 -23.59 -49.53 -46.51
N TRP A 164 -22.79 -50.31 -47.26
CA TRP A 164 -23.01 -50.56 -48.69
C TRP A 164 -22.79 -52.03 -48.96
N ILE A 165 -23.82 -52.63 -49.54
CA ILE A 165 -23.92 -53.97 -50.10
C ILE A 165 -23.73 -53.79 -51.62
N PHE A 166 -23.15 -54.81 -52.26
CA PHE A 166 -22.82 -54.99 -53.69
C PHE A 166 -21.46 -54.46 -54.14
#